data_AF-A0A924XTT8-F1
#
_entry.id   AF-A0A924XTT8-F1
#
_cell.length_a   1.000
_cell.length_b   1.000
_cell.length_c   1.000
_cell.angle_alpha   90.00
_cell.angle_beta   90.00
_cell.angle_gamma   90.00
#
_symmetry.space_group_name_H-M   'P 1'
#
loop_
_entity.id
_entity.type
_entity.pdbx_description
1 polymer ?
#
loop_
_entity_poly.entity_id
_entity_poly.type
_entity_poly.pdbx_seq_one_letter_code
_entity_poly.pdbx_strand_id
1 'polypeptide(L)'
;APATAFGTVVNAPPAVIGLPTVQVGRDDTIAAPFRSVRLADPDEVQMQTVRVTVGAPANGVLTQLGQGTYDRGTGVYTVMGRADDVSAAIAALRFVPTRHQAAVDQRVATDFIIGVQDSTGAMGAPATTRIMTVQTNAAPVIRNAAACHVAVPGAAIRPFAGLLFQDADVAQVATLTIALGDPAAGTLTGTGPGRYDPATGRFTSTGTVAALTVEASRLAFTAGSGASAGMVDVVFTIDDGAGGVARDTATIEIASATVGAPRMETDPVAALFIGSAPTTVVAVAPASASLLTGTAGRDAYFLDTAGGAQSSAVTGFVGGDLLVLWGFRAGISRYSWSDDGLPGQPGRTIQVDGRGGVATSVTFVGQDAADTDRFAISSGRVGGLDYLAIAAP
;
A
#
# COMPACT_ATOMS: atom_id res chain seq x y z
N ALA A 1 84.18 29.45 31.75
CA ALA A 1 83.11 28.52 31.34
C ALA A 1 81.99 29.34 30.71
N PRO A 2 81.48 29.02 29.51
CA PRO A 2 80.33 29.73 28.99
C PRO A 2 79.09 29.28 29.78
N ALA A 3 78.28 30.25 30.21
CA ALA A 3 77.02 29.99 30.88
C ALA A 3 76.02 29.42 29.86
N THR A 4 75.58 28.19 30.07
CA THR A 4 74.46 27.60 29.33
C THR A 4 73.19 28.30 29.80
N ALA A 5 72.61 29.14 28.95
CA ALA A 5 71.32 29.76 29.23
C ALA A 5 70.22 28.70 29.09
N PHE A 6 69.59 28.32 30.20
CA PHE A 6 68.34 27.57 30.18
C PHE A 6 67.20 28.55 29.90
N GLY A 7 66.87 28.75 28.62
CA GLY A 7 65.63 29.41 28.25
C GLY A 7 64.46 28.53 28.70
N THR A 8 63.55 29.06 29.51
CA THR A 8 62.27 28.39 29.78
C THR A 8 61.50 28.36 28.47
N VAL A 9 61.30 27.17 27.89
CA VAL A 9 60.38 27.01 26.76
C VAL A 9 58.98 27.32 27.31
N VAL A 10 58.40 28.43 26.87
CA VAL A 10 57.01 28.78 27.20
C VAL A 10 56.13 27.96 26.30
N ASN A 11 55.25 27.16 26.88
CA ASN A 11 54.30 26.35 26.13
C ASN A 11 53.39 27.24 25.27
N ALA A 12 53.28 26.92 23.99
CA ALA A 12 52.45 27.63 23.03
C ALA A 12 51.17 26.82 22.74
N PRO A 13 50.01 27.48 22.60
CA PRO A 13 48.79 26.75 22.31
C PRO A 13 48.75 26.22 20.87
N PRO A 14 48.17 25.03 20.65
CA PRO A 14 47.90 24.50 19.32
C PRO A 14 46.88 25.35 18.54
N ALA A 15 46.89 25.25 17.21
CA ALA A 15 45.97 25.95 16.31
C ALA A 15 45.34 25.01 15.27
N VAL A 16 44.06 25.25 14.96
CA VAL A 16 43.33 24.57 13.87
C VAL A 16 43.34 25.46 12.63
N ILE A 17 43.78 24.91 11.50
CA ILE A 17 43.93 25.64 10.23
C ILE A 17 43.19 24.90 9.12
N GLY A 18 42.74 25.63 8.09
CA GLY A 18 42.16 25.06 6.86
C GLY A 18 40.67 24.72 6.97
N LEU A 19 40.00 25.14 8.06
CA LEU A 19 38.56 24.98 8.23
C LEU A 19 37.80 26.00 7.36
N PRO A 20 36.92 25.58 6.44
CA PRO A 20 36.03 26.51 5.76
C PRO A 20 34.94 26.99 6.72
N THR A 21 34.48 28.23 6.56
CA THR A 21 33.43 28.79 7.42
C THR A 21 32.07 28.11 7.22
N VAL A 22 31.69 27.88 5.97
CA VAL A 22 30.41 27.26 5.58
C VAL A 22 30.62 26.35 4.39
N GLN A 23 29.96 25.20 4.39
CA GLN A 23 29.78 24.37 3.21
C GLN A 23 28.30 24.09 3.00
N VAL A 24 27.92 23.84 1.74
CA VAL A 24 26.57 23.48 1.36
C VAL A 24 26.61 22.09 0.73
N GLY A 25 25.73 21.21 1.21
CA GLY A 25 25.55 19.87 0.68
C GLY A 25 24.08 19.50 0.63
N ARG A 26 23.79 18.25 0.28
CA ARG A 26 22.45 17.67 0.37
C ARG A 26 22.37 16.71 1.54
N ASP A 27 21.19 16.56 2.11
CA ASP A 27 20.93 15.66 3.23
C ASP A 27 21.03 14.16 2.85
N ASP A 28 20.90 13.83 1.57
CA ASP A 28 21.13 12.48 1.03
C ASP A 28 22.61 12.15 0.74
N THR A 29 23.49 13.15 0.81
CA THR A 29 24.92 13.03 0.53
C THR A 29 25.79 13.08 1.78
N ILE A 30 26.83 12.24 1.80
CA ILE A 30 27.85 12.28 2.85
C ILE A 30 28.76 13.50 2.62
N ALA A 31 28.89 14.36 3.63
CA ALA A 31 29.75 15.53 3.61
C ALA A 31 31.13 15.25 4.22
N ALA A 32 32.16 15.97 3.77
CA ALA A 32 33.52 15.93 4.33
C ALA A 32 33.91 17.31 4.91
N PRO A 33 33.27 17.75 6.01
CA PRO A 33 33.45 19.10 6.58
C PRO A 33 34.90 19.46 6.89
N PHE A 34 35.71 18.45 7.20
CA PHE A 34 37.04 18.63 7.79
C PHE A 34 38.19 18.26 6.85
N ARG A 35 37.94 17.98 5.57
CA ARG A 35 38.94 17.42 4.63
C ARG A 35 40.27 18.21 4.58
N SER A 36 40.21 19.52 4.78
CA SER A 36 41.36 20.43 4.72
C SER A 36 41.95 20.77 6.10
N VAL A 37 41.45 20.15 7.18
CA VAL A 37 41.94 20.41 8.55
C VAL A 37 43.39 20.03 8.70
N ARG A 38 44.15 20.93 9.31
CA ARG A 38 45.47 20.67 9.88
C ARG A 38 45.57 21.28 11.27
N LEU A 39 46.26 20.58 12.16
CA LEU A 39 46.72 21.11 13.43
C LEU A 39 48.14 21.58 13.29
N ALA A 40 48.43 22.74 13.85
CA ALA A 40 49.79 23.26 14.00
C ALA A 40 50.04 23.53 15.48
N ASP A 41 51.18 23.07 15.99
CA ASP A 41 51.63 23.38 17.34
C ASP A 41 53.13 23.71 17.28
N PRO A 42 53.57 24.88 17.78
CA PRO A 42 54.99 25.22 17.89
C PRO A 42 55.80 24.23 18.75
N ASP A 43 55.15 23.49 19.64
CA ASP A 43 55.75 22.48 20.50
C ASP A 43 55.67 21.07 19.84
N GLU A 44 56.53 20.84 18.84
CA GLU A 44 56.48 19.74 17.84
C GLU A 44 56.48 18.28 18.37
N VAL A 45 56.57 18.05 19.68
CA VAL A 45 56.62 16.70 20.28
C VAL A 45 55.41 16.38 21.14
N GLN A 46 54.55 17.36 21.44
CA GLN A 46 53.44 17.20 22.37
C GLN A 46 52.27 16.41 21.79
N MET A 47 51.57 15.70 22.66
CA MET A 47 50.32 15.02 22.30
C MET A 47 49.18 16.04 22.31
N GLN A 48 48.25 15.89 21.38
CA GLN A 48 47.09 16.76 21.21
C GLN A 48 45.83 15.97 21.50
N THR A 49 44.97 16.51 22.35
CA THR A 49 43.59 16.04 22.54
C THR A 49 42.67 16.96 21.77
N VAL A 50 41.95 16.42 20.79
CA VAL A 50 40.94 17.17 20.03
C VAL A 50 39.54 16.67 20.35
N ARG A 51 38.65 17.64 20.54
CA ARG A 51 37.22 17.43 20.66
C ARG A 51 36.49 18.12 19.51
N VAL A 52 35.77 17.37 18.70
CA VAL A 52 34.83 17.89 17.69
C VAL A 52 33.41 17.73 18.22
N THR A 53 32.69 18.83 18.39
CA THR A 53 31.31 18.84 18.89
C THR A 53 30.36 19.19 17.75
N VAL A 54 29.37 18.33 17.51
CA VAL A 54 28.24 18.57 16.60
C VAL A 54 27.17 19.34 17.39
N GLY A 55 26.87 20.57 16.99
CA GLY A 55 26.01 21.48 17.74
C GLY A 55 24.56 20.99 17.92
N ALA A 56 24.07 20.18 16.98
CA ALA A 56 22.78 19.50 17.05
C ALA A 56 22.95 18.02 16.67
N PRO A 57 23.11 17.09 17.63
CA PRO A 57 23.36 15.67 17.35
C PRO A 57 22.25 14.98 16.55
N ALA A 58 21.02 15.52 16.58
CA ALA A 58 19.91 15.02 15.77
C ALA A 58 20.06 15.30 14.26
N ASN A 59 20.92 16.26 13.86
CA ASN A 59 21.10 16.65 12.46
C ASN A 59 21.98 15.69 11.66
N GLY A 60 22.66 14.75 12.32
CA GLY A 60 23.44 13.74 11.65
C GLY A 60 24.54 13.17 12.53
N VAL A 61 25.30 12.24 11.97
CA VAL A 61 26.32 11.48 12.69
C VAL A 61 27.68 11.60 12.02
N LEU A 62 28.73 11.59 12.84
CA LEU A 62 30.09 11.42 12.36
C LEU A 62 30.40 9.93 12.11
N THR A 63 31.07 9.67 11.00
CA THR A 63 31.55 8.35 10.57
C THR A 63 33.03 8.44 10.15
N GLN A 64 33.63 7.31 9.81
CA GLN A 64 35.09 7.20 9.57
C GLN A 64 35.92 7.71 10.76
N LEU A 65 35.59 7.22 11.96
CA LEU A 65 36.12 7.72 13.24
C LEU A 65 37.62 7.44 13.48
N GLY A 66 38.25 6.60 12.66
CA GLY A 66 39.64 6.20 12.83
C GLY A 66 39.90 5.68 14.24
N GLN A 67 40.88 6.28 14.92
CA GLN A 67 41.27 5.95 16.30
C GLN A 67 40.52 6.75 17.38
N GLY A 68 39.64 7.68 17.00
CA GLY A 68 38.86 8.45 17.95
C GLY A 68 37.56 7.76 18.35
N THR A 69 36.90 8.32 19.37
CA THR A 69 35.63 7.84 19.92
C THR A 69 34.55 8.88 19.69
N TYR A 70 33.36 8.47 19.22
CA TYR A 70 32.21 9.36 19.02
C TYR A 70 31.02 8.92 19.86
N ASP A 71 30.53 9.82 20.72
CA ASP A 71 29.27 9.67 21.43
C ASP A 71 28.15 10.30 20.57
N ARG A 72 27.24 9.45 20.08
CA ARG A 72 26.09 9.88 19.27
C ARG A 72 25.04 10.66 20.06
N GLY A 73 24.89 10.38 21.36
CA GLY A 73 23.93 11.06 22.22
C GLY A 73 24.34 12.50 22.50
N THR A 74 25.63 12.73 22.74
CA THR A 74 26.16 14.09 22.98
C THR A 74 26.69 14.78 21.72
N GLY A 75 26.88 14.05 20.62
CA GLY A 75 27.47 14.56 19.38
C GLY A 75 28.95 14.92 19.52
N VAL A 76 29.69 14.24 20.39
CA VAL A 76 31.09 14.59 20.71
C VAL A 76 32.02 13.51 20.19
N TYR A 77 32.94 13.89 19.30
CA TYR A 77 34.06 13.07 18.88
C TYR A 77 35.34 13.52 19.59
N THR A 78 36.09 12.56 20.15
CA THR A 78 37.35 12.81 20.85
C THR A 78 38.45 11.94 20.24
N VAL A 79 39.61 12.52 19.99
CA VAL A 79 40.80 11.81 19.52
C VAL A 79 42.04 12.38 20.19
N MET A 80 43.03 11.52 20.44
CA MET A 80 44.31 11.91 21.02
C MET A 80 45.45 11.34 20.17
N GLY A 81 46.52 12.10 19.96
CA GLY A 81 47.65 11.68 19.14
C GLY A 81 48.65 12.81 18.91
N ARG A 82 49.65 12.59 18.05
CA ARG A 82 50.50 13.66 17.53
C ARG A 82 49.71 14.55 16.56
N ALA A 83 50.17 15.78 16.33
CA ALA A 83 49.48 16.76 15.48
C ALA A 83 49.14 16.20 14.08
N ASP A 84 50.06 15.48 13.44
CA ASP A 84 49.84 14.89 12.11
C ASP A 84 48.80 13.76 12.13
N ASP A 85 48.89 12.84 13.09
CA ASP A 85 47.97 11.71 13.22
C ASP A 85 46.54 12.18 13.53
N VAL A 86 46.42 13.19 14.41
CA VAL A 86 45.13 13.79 14.76
C VAL A 86 44.58 14.59 13.58
N SER A 87 45.43 15.32 12.85
CA SER A 87 45.01 16.03 11.63
C SER A 87 44.47 15.06 10.59
N ALA A 88 45.14 13.93 10.37
CA ALA A 88 44.69 12.88 9.46
C ALA A 88 43.36 12.26 9.92
N ALA A 89 43.23 11.96 11.21
CA ALA A 89 42.00 11.42 11.78
C ALA A 89 40.80 12.37 11.61
N ILE A 90 40.99 13.67 11.91
CA ILE A 90 39.92 14.67 11.75
C ILE A 90 39.60 14.89 10.27
N ALA A 91 40.59 14.96 9.38
CA ALA A 91 40.36 15.12 7.94
C ALA A 91 39.66 13.92 7.28
N ALA A 92 39.79 12.73 7.89
CA ALA A 92 39.10 11.52 7.46
C ALA A 92 37.63 11.47 7.89
N LEU A 93 37.21 12.24 8.90
CA LEU A 93 35.84 12.25 9.37
C LEU A 93 34.86 12.60 8.24
N ARG A 94 33.71 11.95 8.27
CA ARG A 94 32.59 12.22 7.38
C ARG A 94 31.34 12.49 8.19
N PHE A 95 30.58 13.47 7.74
CA PHE A 95 29.27 13.77 8.30
C PHE A 95 28.19 13.17 7.43
N VAL A 96 27.36 12.32 8.02
CA VAL A 96 26.16 11.76 7.40
C VAL A 96 24.97 12.52 7.97
N PRO A 97 24.35 13.43 7.20
CA PRO A 97 23.18 14.16 7.65
C PRO A 97 22.01 13.22 7.95
N THR A 98 21.13 13.64 8.86
CA THR A 98 19.78 13.08 8.94
C THR A 98 18.99 13.60 7.75
N ARG A 99 18.30 12.71 7.04
CA ARG A 99 17.51 13.05 5.85
C ARG A 99 16.13 13.60 6.23
N HIS A 100 15.54 14.40 5.35
CA HIS A 100 14.14 14.83 5.39
C HIS A 100 13.73 15.50 6.73
N GLN A 101 14.63 16.30 7.30
CA GLN A 101 14.43 17.00 8.58
C GLN A 101 13.59 18.28 8.45
N ALA A 102 13.50 18.84 7.25
CA ALA A 102 12.69 20.02 6.95
C ALA A 102 12.03 19.85 5.58
N ALA A 103 11.15 20.79 5.21
CA ALA A 103 10.53 20.80 3.89
C ALA A 103 11.60 20.79 2.78
N VAL A 104 11.26 20.21 1.64
CA VAL A 104 12.12 20.14 0.45
C VAL A 104 12.65 21.53 0.08
N ASP A 105 13.90 21.58 -0.40
CA ASP A 105 14.67 22.77 -0.73
C ASP A 105 15.00 23.72 0.43
N GLN A 106 14.48 23.46 1.64
CA GLN A 106 14.93 24.16 2.84
C GLN A 106 16.31 23.68 3.28
N ARG A 107 16.94 24.46 4.16
CA ARG A 107 18.28 24.17 4.67
C ARG A 107 18.25 23.91 6.16
N VAL A 108 18.94 22.84 6.57
CA VAL A 108 19.25 22.58 7.98
C VAL A 108 20.72 22.88 8.25
N ALA A 109 20.96 23.75 9.21
CA ALA A 109 22.28 24.17 9.64
C ALA A 109 22.83 23.24 10.73
N THR A 110 24.05 22.73 10.55
CA THR A 110 24.77 22.00 11.58
C THR A 110 26.11 22.65 11.83
N ASP A 111 26.28 23.21 13.02
CA ASP A 111 27.53 23.82 13.46
C ASP A 111 28.44 22.77 14.10
N PHE A 112 29.73 22.88 13.82
CA PHE A 112 30.78 22.06 14.40
C PHE A 112 31.77 22.96 15.12
N ILE A 113 32.14 22.58 16.34
CA ILE A 113 33.14 23.28 17.14
C ILE A 113 34.29 22.32 17.40
N ILE A 114 35.51 22.73 17.03
CA ILE A 114 36.75 21.99 17.24
C ILE A 114 37.53 22.69 18.35
N GLY A 115 37.70 22.00 19.47
CA GLY A 115 38.63 22.39 20.53
C GLY A 115 39.88 21.51 20.50
N VAL A 116 41.05 22.10 20.73
CA VAL A 116 42.34 21.41 20.79
C VAL A 116 43.07 21.81 22.06
N GLN A 117 43.67 20.83 22.74
CA GLN A 117 44.47 21.02 23.94
C GLN A 117 45.71 20.14 23.86
N ASP A 118 46.87 20.70 24.17
CA ASP A 118 48.11 19.94 24.25
C ASP A 118 48.24 19.17 25.58
N SER A 119 49.21 18.27 25.66
CA SER A 119 49.46 17.42 26.83
C SER A 119 49.94 18.17 28.08
N THR A 120 50.39 19.42 27.94
CA THR A 120 50.83 20.28 29.06
C THR A 120 49.74 21.25 29.52
N GLY A 121 48.64 21.31 28.78
CA GLY A 121 47.39 21.94 29.16
C GLY A 121 47.05 23.23 28.43
N ALA A 122 47.87 23.76 27.50
CA ALA A 122 47.43 24.94 26.76
C ALA A 122 46.36 24.58 25.73
N MET A 123 45.41 25.50 25.58
CA MET A 123 44.24 25.34 24.73
C MET A 123 44.32 26.29 23.55
N GLY A 124 44.11 25.74 22.35
CA GLY A 124 43.91 26.54 21.16
C GLY A 124 42.58 27.29 21.18
N ALA A 125 42.50 28.36 20.40
CA ALA A 125 41.23 29.02 20.14
C ALA A 125 40.27 28.03 19.44
N PRO A 126 38.98 27.97 19.84
CA PRO A 126 38.04 27.06 19.20
C PRO A 126 37.83 27.46 17.74
N ALA A 127 37.87 26.48 16.84
CA ALA A 127 37.58 26.67 15.43
C ALA A 127 36.17 26.16 15.11
N THR A 128 35.46 26.88 14.24
CA THR A 128 34.07 26.55 13.89
C THR A 128 33.86 26.40 12.40
N THR A 129 33.03 25.44 12.02
CA THR A 129 32.56 25.27 10.65
C THR A 129 31.10 24.87 10.66
N ARG A 130 30.43 25.05 9.54
CA ARG A 130 29.00 24.88 9.39
C ARG A 130 28.69 24.13 8.12
N ILE A 131 27.88 23.09 8.23
CA ILE A 131 27.27 22.42 7.07
C ILE A 131 25.82 22.85 6.96
N MET A 132 25.46 23.39 5.80
CA MET A 132 24.09 23.65 5.39
C MET A 132 23.64 22.51 4.48
N THR A 133 22.69 21.72 4.95
CA THR A 133 22.14 20.59 4.17
C THR A 133 20.84 21.02 3.53
N VAL A 134 20.80 21.03 2.21
CA VAL A 134 19.56 21.20 1.44
C VAL A 134 18.79 19.89 1.52
N GLN A 135 17.53 19.97 1.94
CA GLN A 135 16.65 18.81 2.03
C GLN A 135 16.25 18.35 0.63
N THR A 136 16.40 17.06 0.37
CA THR A 136 16.09 16.44 -0.92
C THR A 136 14.71 15.78 -0.89
N ASN A 137 14.04 15.77 -2.03
CA ASN A 137 12.73 15.12 -2.17
C ASN A 137 12.87 13.60 -2.28
N ALA A 138 12.05 12.86 -1.55
CA ALA A 138 11.78 11.45 -1.74
C ALA A 138 10.36 11.30 -2.28
N ALA A 139 10.22 10.70 -3.46
CA ALA A 139 8.89 10.49 -4.04
C ALA A 139 7.99 9.67 -3.10
N PRO A 140 6.67 9.96 -3.08
CA PRO A 140 5.72 9.23 -2.25
C PRO A 140 5.61 7.77 -2.73
N VAL A 141 4.99 6.93 -1.90
CA VAL A 141 4.73 5.53 -2.19
C VAL A 141 3.27 5.21 -1.93
N ILE A 142 2.64 4.54 -2.88
CA ILE A 142 1.31 3.95 -2.73
C ILE A 142 1.49 2.47 -2.37
N ARG A 143 0.74 1.98 -1.38
CA ARG A 143 0.70 0.58 -0.97
C ARG A 143 -0.72 0.11 -0.86
N ASN A 144 -0.92 -1.19 -1.04
CA ASN A 144 -2.22 -1.86 -0.91
C ASN A 144 -3.30 -1.24 -1.81
N ALA A 145 -2.92 -0.70 -2.98
CA ALA A 145 -3.86 -0.57 -4.07
C ALA A 145 -4.10 -2.00 -4.58
N ALA A 146 -5.04 -2.73 -3.98
CA ALA A 146 -5.20 -4.15 -4.28
C ALA A 146 -6.67 -4.57 -4.43
N ALA A 147 -6.85 -5.35 -5.49
CA ALA A 147 -7.96 -6.19 -5.94
C ALA A 147 -9.23 -5.52 -6.46
N CYS A 148 -9.76 -6.17 -7.50
CA CYS A 148 -11.05 -5.91 -8.10
C CYS A 148 -12.15 -5.92 -7.03
N HIS A 149 -13.01 -4.91 -7.06
CA HIS A 149 -14.17 -4.83 -6.18
C HIS A 149 -15.47 -4.89 -6.95
N VAL A 150 -16.37 -5.73 -6.46
CA VAL A 150 -17.77 -5.85 -6.82
C VAL A 150 -18.60 -4.60 -6.53
N ALA A 151 -19.01 -3.81 -7.52
CA ALA A 151 -20.00 -2.77 -7.33
C ALA A 151 -21.36 -3.16 -7.93
N VAL A 152 -22.40 -3.21 -7.09
CA VAL A 152 -23.78 -3.34 -7.55
C VAL A 152 -24.35 -1.94 -7.82
N PRO A 153 -24.98 -1.67 -8.97
CA PRO A 153 -25.60 -0.39 -9.28
C PRO A 153 -26.53 0.11 -8.16
N GLY A 154 -26.26 1.33 -7.68
CA GLY A 154 -27.00 1.95 -6.57
C GLY A 154 -26.56 1.57 -5.15
N ALA A 155 -25.66 0.59 -4.98
CA ALA A 155 -25.05 0.27 -3.70
C ALA A 155 -23.70 0.97 -3.54
N ALA A 156 -23.43 1.47 -2.34
CA ALA A 156 -22.15 2.10 -2.01
C ALA A 156 -21.19 1.05 -1.43
N ILE A 157 -19.99 0.96 -2.00
CA ILE A 157 -18.87 0.15 -1.50
C ILE A 157 -17.71 1.04 -1.06
N ARG A 158 -16.77 0.52 -0.25
CA ARG A 158 -15.58 1.25 0.22
C ARG A 158 -14.31 0.62 -0.38
N PRO A 159 -14.05 0.85 -1.67
CA PRO A 159 -13.01 0.14 -2.41
C PRO A 159 -11.59 0.49 -1.97
N PHE A 160 -11.41 1.59 -1.24
CA PHE A 160 -10.07 2.11 -0.91
C PHE A 160 -9.75 2.01 0.58
N ALA A 161 -10.51 1.20 1.34
CA ALA A 161 -10.37 1.10 2.80
C ALA A 161 -8.97 0.64 3.25
N GLY A 162 -8.27 -0.16 2.44
CA GLY A 162 -6.91 -0.64 2.71
C GLY A 162 -5.79 0.19 2.10
N LEU A 163 -6.11 1.22 1.30
CA LEU A 163 -5.14 2.03 0.56
C LEU A 163 -4.27 2.82 1.54
N LEU A 164 -2.95 2.77 1.34
CA LEU A 164 -1.97 3.47 2.18
C LEU A 164 -1.06 4.36 1.35
N PHE A 165 -0.84 5.58 1.82
CA PHE A 165 0.15 6.50 1.28
C PHE A 165 1.27 6.73 2.28
N GLN A 166 2.50 6.78 1.79
CA GLN A 166 3.69 7.07 2.58
C GLN A 166 4.56 8.08 1.85
N ASP A 167 5.18 8.97 2.61
CA ASP A 167 6.17 9.92 2.13
C ASP A 167 7.15 10.17 3.27
N ALA A 168 8.44 10.24 2.95
CA ALA A 168 9.49 10.46 3.94
C ALA A 168 9.67 11.95 4.27
N ASP A 169 9.24 12.84 3.37
CA ASP A 169 9.40 14.28 3.53
C ASP A 169 8.44 14.86 4.56
N VAL A 170 8.99 15.66 5.46
CA VAL A 170 8.23 16.27 6.55
C VAL A 170 7.55 17.56 6.09
N ALA A 171 6.36 17.81 6.66
CA ALA A 171 5.57 19.02 6.45
C ALA A 171 5.19 19.29 4.97
N GLN A 172 5.22 18.26 4.12
CA GLN A 172 4.84 18.36 2.72
C GLN A 172 3.32 18.24 2.54
N VAL A 173 2.79 19.00 1.59
CA VAL A 173 1.38 18.98 1.20
C VAL A 173 1.27 18.25 -0.12
N ALA A 174 0.62 17.09 -0.11
CA ALA A 174 0.42 16.27 -1.29
C ALA A 174 -0.97 16.50 -1.90
N THR A 175 -1.09 16.15 -3.18
CA THR A 175 -2.34 16.12 -3.94
C THR A 175 -2.65 14.67 -4.32
N LEU A 176 -3.75 14.15 -3.80
CA LEU A 176 -4.31 12.86 -4.22
C LEU A 176 -5.27 13.10 -5.38
N THR A 177 -5.10 12.33 -6.45
CA THR A 177 -6.06 12.19 -7.55
C THR A 177 -6.46 10.72 -7.69
N ILE A 178 -7.76 10.44 -7.72
CA ILE A 178 -8.32 9.13 -8.06
C ILE A 178 -9.16 9.31 -9.32
N ALA A 179 -8.78 8.63 -10.41
CA ALA A 179 -9.48 8.73 -11.69
C ALA A 179 -10.16 7.40 -12.02
N LEU A 180 -11.46 7.44 -12.28
CA LEU A 180 -12.18 6.34 -12.90
C LEU A 180 -11.91 6.34 -14.40
N GLY A 181 -11.62 5.17 -14.98
CA GLY A 181 -11.38 4.99 -16.42
C GLY A 181 -12.62 5.28 -17.27
N ASP A 182 -13.81 5.15 -16.67
CA ASP A 182 -15.08 5.58 -17.24
C ASP A 182 -15.82 6.50 -16.23
N PRO A 183 -16.00 7.80 -16.52
CA PRO A 183 -16.77 8.71 -15.67
C PRO A 183 -18.24 8.29 -15.50
N ALA A 184 -18.82 7.55 -16.44
CA ALA A 184 -20.18 7.06 -16.38
C ALA A 184 -20.34 5.83 -15.46
N ALA A 185 -19.23 5.21 -15.04
CA ALA A 185 -19.21 4.06 -14.14
C ALA A 185 -19.91 4.33 -12.81
N GLY A 186 -19.73 5.54 -12.25
CA GLY A 186 -20.28 5.86 -10.94
C GLY A 186 -19.75 7.15 -10.34
N THR A 187 -19.88 7.25 -9.03
CA THR A 187 -19.49 8.44 -8.26
C THR A 187 -18.66 8.07 -7.05
N LEU A 188 -17.69 8.92 -6.72
CA LEU A 188 -16.96 8.86 -5.46
C LEU A 188 -17.53 9.90 -4.49
N THR A 189 -17.90 9.45 -3.31
CA THR A 189 -18.43 10.29 -2.24
C THR A 189 -17.61 10.12 -0.98
N GLY A 190 -17.43 11.21 -0.23
CA GLY A 190 -16.66 11.22 1.00
C GLY A 190 -17.11 12.35 1.90
N THR A 191 -16.68 12.32 3.16
CA THR A 191 -16.93 13.38 4.15
C THR A 191 -15.73 14.31 4.32
N GLY A 192 -14.67 14.09 3.55
CA GLY A 192 -13.43 14.86 3.60
C GLY A 192 -13.47 16.13 2.73
N PRO A 193 -12.38 16.90 2.71
CA PRO A 193 -12.27 18.14 1.93
C PRO A 193 -12.19 17.92 0.42
N GLY A 194 -11.88 16.69 -0.03
CA GLY A 194 -11.75 16.35 -1.43
C GLY A 194 -13.05 16.47 -2.21
N ARG A 195 -12.91 16.66 -3.52
CA ARG A 195 -14.03 16.89 -4.43
C ARG A 195 -13.97 15.90 -5.59
N TYR A 196 -15.12 15.30 -5.89
CA TYR A 196 -15.31 14.48 -7.08
C TYR A 196 -15.96 15.33 -8.19
N ASP A 197 -15.36 15.31 -9.37
CA ASP A 197 -15.94 15.86 -10.59
C ASP A 197 -16.55 14.72 -11.44
N PRO A 198 -17.89 14.62 -11.50
CA PRO A 198 -18.57 13.57 -12.25
C PRO A 198 -18.40 13.71 -13.78
N ALA A 199 -18.04 14.89 -14.29
CA ALA A 199 -17.83 15.07 -15.73
C ALA A 199 -16.51 14.44 -16.20
N THR A 200 -15.50 14.42 -15.33
CA THR A 200 -14.16 13.88 -15.64
C THR A 200 -13.86 12.56 -14.97
N GLY A 201 -14.71 12.10 -14.04
CA GLY A 201 -14.50 10.86 -13.29
C GLY A 201 -13.35 10.98 -12.27
N ARG A 202 -12.99 12.20 -11.86
CA ARG A 202 -11.82 12.45 -11.01
C ARG A 202 -12.20 12.96 -9.63
N PHE A 203 -11.65 12.31 -8.61
CA PHE A 203 -11.61 12.82 -7.25
C PHE A 203 -10.26 13.46 -6.98
N THR A 204 -10.24 14.68 -6.44
CA THR A 204 -9.01 15.38 -6.04
C THR A 204 -9.11 15.85 -4.60
N SER A 205 -8.06 15.63 -3.80
CA SER A 205 -7.91 16.17 -2.45
C SER A 205 -6.48 16.62 -2.19
N THR A 206 -6.30 17.63 -1.35
CA THR A 206 -4.99 18.15 -0.95
C THR A 206 -4.85 18.16 0.57
N GLY A 207 -3.68 17.78 1.07
CA GLY A 207 -3.43 17.72 2.50
C GLY A 207 -2.15 16.96 2.86
N THR A 208 -2.00 16.64 4.15
CA THR A 208 -0.90 15.77 4.58
C THR A 208 -1.15 14.33 4.12
N VAL A 209 -0.09 13.58 3.87
CA VAL A 209 -0.16 12.18 3.40
C VAL A 209 -0.99 11.30 4.33
N ALA A 210 -0.88 11.52 5.66
CA ALA A 210 -1.70 10.83 6.66
C ALA A 210 -3.19 11.20 6.54
N ALA A 211 -3.53 12.47 6.34
CA ALA A 211 -4.92 12.91 6.17
C ALA A 211 -5.52 12.35 4.88
N LEU A 212 -4.77 12.35 3.78
CA LEU A 212 -5.18 11.78 2.50
C LEU A 212 -5.43 10.27 2.59
N THR A 213 -4.62 9.54 3.37
CA THR A 213 -4.82 8.11 3.63
C THR A 213 -6.16 7.87 4.36
N VAL A 214 -6.42 8.64 5.42
CA VAL A 214 -7.67 8.55 6.18
C VAL A 214 -8.86 8.93 5.31
N GLU A 215 -8.75 9.95 4.49
CA GLU A 215 -9.82 10.36 3.57
C GLU A 215 -10.10 9.28 2.51
N ALA A 216 -9.07 8.77 1.83
CA ALA A 216 -9.21 7.73 0.82
C ALA A 216 -9.89 6.48 1.40
N SER A 217 -9.51 6.05 2.61
CA SER A 217 -10.13 4.90 3.30
C SER A 217 -11.64 5.05 3.55
N ARG A 218 -12.13 6.29 3.57
CA ARG A 218 -13.53 6.64 3.83
C ARG A 218 -14.31 6.98 2.57
N LEU A 219 -13.67 6.99 1.41
CA LEU A 219 -14.39 7.17 0.15
C LEU A 219 -15.29 5.98 -0.13
N ALA A 220 -16.51 6.30 -0.55
CA ALA A 220 -17.49 5.36 -1.00
C ALA A 220 -17.67 5.52 -2.51
N PHE A 221 -17.58 4.40 -3.23
CA PHE A 221 -17.94 4.33 -4.64
C PHE A 221 -19.37 3.82 -4.77
N THR A 222 -20.19 4.52 -5.54
CA THR A 222 -21.54 4.09 -5.90
C THR A 222 -21.64 4.01 -7.42
N ALA A 223 -21.86 2.80 -7.94
CA ALA A 223 -22.06 2.58 -9.36
C ALA A 223 -23.34 3.27 -9.85
N GLY A 224 -23.27 3.91 -11.02
CA GLY A 224 -24.41 4.58 -11.64
C GLY A 224 -25.51 3.59 -12.01
N SER A 225 -26.78 4.01 -11.89
CA SER A 225 -27.93 3.15 -12.24
C SER A 225 -28.00 2.78 -13.73
N GLY A 226 -27.29 3.51 -14.60
CA GLY A 226 -27.12 3.21 -16.02
C GLY A 226 -25.70 2.78 -16.42
N ALA A 227 -24.85 2.44 -15.45
CA ALA A 227 -23.49 2.03 -15.75
C ALA A 227 -23.48 0.64 -16.42
N SER A 228 -22.61 0.48 -17.42
CA SER A 228 -22.44 -0.80 -18.11
C SER A 228 -21.79 -1.83 -17.19
N ALA A 229 -22.21 -3.08 -17.29
CA ALA A 229 -21.53 -4.17 -16.60
C ALA A 229 -20.11 -4.35 -17.16
N GLY A 230 -19.13 -4.60 -16.30
CA GLY A 230 -17.74 -4.82 -16.70
C GLY A 230 -16.70 -4.17 -15.77
N MET A 231 -15.44 -4.27 -16.16
CA MET A 231 -14.32 -3.73 -15.39
C MET A 231 -14.12 -2.24 -15.66
N VAL A 232 -13.94 -1.49 -14.58
CA VAL A 232 -13.59 -0.07 -14.58
C VAL A 232 -12.22 0.07 -13.96
N ASP A 233 -11.27 0.58 -14.74
CA ASP A 233 -9.95 0.89 -14.22
C ASP A 233 -10.02 2.08 -13.26
N VAL A 234 -9.25 2.03 -12.19
CA VAL A 234 -9.10 3.12 -11.23
C VAL A 234 -7.63 3.46 -11.13
N VAL A 235 -7.27 4.70 -11.46
CA VAL A 235 -5.89 5.18 -11.38
C VAL A 235 -5.74 6.08 -10.17
N PHE A 236 -4.85 5.70 -9.25
CA PHE A 236 -4.43 6.54 -8.14
C PHE A 236 -3.18 7.30 -8.54
N THR A 237 -3.13 8.58 -8.22
CA THR A 237 -1.93 9.41 -8.35
C THR A 237 -1.80 10.23 -7.08
N ILE A 238 -0.63 10.18 -6.45
CA ILE A 238 -0.27 11.09 -5.37
C ILE A 238 0.96 11.88 -5.81
N ASP A 239 0.81 13.20 -5.83
CA ASP A 239 1.85 14.17 -6.15
C ASP A 239 2.23 14.88 -4.86
N ASP A 240 3.49 14.81 -4.47
CA ASP A 240 3.98 15.42 -3.25
C ASP A 240 4.12 16.95 -3.33
N GLY A 241 3.94 17.56 -4.50
CA GLY A 241 4.06 19.00 -4.70
C GLY A 241 5.50 19.53 -4.74
N ALA A 242 6.51 18.66 -4.63
CA ALA A 242 7.93 18.98 -4.82
C ALA A 242 8.58 18.17 -5.96
N GLY A 243 7.75 17.56 -6.81
CA GLY A 243 8.14 16.91 -8.05
C GLY A 243 8.23 15.39 -7.98
N GLY A 244 7.95 14.77 -6.82
CA GLY A 244 7.78 13.33 -6.70
C GLY A 244 6.31 12.94 -6.90
N VAL A 245 6.10 11.93 -7.74
CA VAL A 245 4.76 11.43 -8.05
C VAL A 245 4.77 9.92 -7.98
N ALA A 246 3.82 9.34 -7.25
CA ALA A 246 3.52 7.92 -7.31
C ALA A 246 2.20 7.67 -8.00
N ARG A 247 2.14 6.57 -8.75
CA ARG A 247 0.95 6.09 -9.44
C ARG A 247 0.76 4.62 -9.18
N ASP A 248 -0.49 4.24 -9.02
CA ASP A 248 -0.91 2.85 -8.88
C ASP A 248 -2.30 2.67 -9.49
N THR A 249 -2.70 1.44 -9.73
CA THR A 249 -3.96 1.12 -10.38
C THR A 249 -4.72 0.02 -9.66
N ALA A 250 -6.04 0.12 -9.62
CA ALA A 250 -6.95 -0.95 -9.23
C ALA A 250 -8.07 -1.08 -10.26
N THR A 251 -8.97 -2.03 -10.05
CA THR A 251 -10.18 -2.19 -10.86
C THR A 251 -11.41 -2.26 -9.97
N ILE A 252 -12.56 -1.86 -10.51
CA ILE A 252 -13.89 -2.06 -9.94
C ILE A 252 -14.70 -2.78 -11.00
N GLU A 253 -15.25 -3.94 -10.68
CA GLU A 253 -16.22 -4.61 -11.55
C GLU A 253 -17.61 -4.05 -11.25
N ILE A 254 -18.33 -3.61 -12.27
CA ILE A 254 -19.74 -3.24 -12.14
C ILE A 254 -20.57 -4.47 -12.49
N ALA A 255 -21.33 -4.95 -11.51
CA ALA A 255 -22.29 -6.03 -11.71
C ALA A 255 -23.45 -5.57 -12.58
N SER A 256 -23.99 -6.46 -13.42
CA SER A 256 -25.18 -6.16 -14.22
C SER A 256 -26.39 -5.87 -13.31
N ALA A 257 -27.02 -4.70 -13.47
CA ALA A 257 -28.28 -4.37 -12.81
C ALA A 257 -29.42 -5.28 -13.32
N THR A 258 -29.73 -6.34 -12.59
CA THR A 258 -31.05 -6.97 -12.65
C THR A 258 -31.61 -7.05 -11.23
N VAL A 259 -32.65 -6.26 -11.00
CA VAL A 259 -33.37 -6.15 -9.73
C VAL A 259 -33.98 -7.51 -9.37
N GLY A 260 -33.66 -8.04 -8.18
CA GLY A 260 -34.54 -8.98 -7.48
C GLY A 260 -33.96 -10.30 -6.98
N ALA A 261 -32.71 -10.66 -7.28
CA ALA A 261 -32.09 -11.86 -6.67
C ALA A 261 -30.96 -11.44 -5.72
N PRO A 262 -30.93 -11.94 -4.46
CA PRO A 262 -29.74 -11.79 -3.63
C PRO A 262 -28.60 -12.58 -4.26
N ARG A 263 -27.65 -11.87 -4.89
CA ARG A 263 -26.37 -12.46 -5.28
C ARG A 263 -25.38 -12.20 -4.16
N MET A 264 -24.87 -13.27 -3.55
CA MET A 264 -23.56 -13.19 -2.94
C MET A 264 -22.53 -13.26 -4.05
N GLU A 265 -21.85 -12.14 -4.19
CA GLU A 265 -20.48 -12.09 -4.60
C GLU A 265 -19.57 -12.90 -3.66
N THR A 266 -18.39 -13.20 -4.19
CA THR A 266 -17.16 -13.66 -3.57
C THR A 266 -16.92 -13.15 -2.13
N ASP A 267 -17.31 -13.97 -1.14
CA ASP A 267 -16.64 -14.19 0.16
C ASP A 267 -16.86 -15.71 0.48
N PRO A 268 -16.20 -16.36 1.46
CA PRO A 268 -15.58 -17.72 1.40
C PRO A 268 -16.49 -18.94 1.10
N VAL A 269 -17.75 -18.72 0.79
CA VAL A 269 -18.79 -19.73 0.58
C VAL A 269 -18.57 -20.48 -0.75
N ALA A 270 -18.15 -19.83 -1.84
CA ALA A 270 -17.79 -20.54 -3.08
C ALA A 270 -16.56 -21.46 -2.87
N ALA A 271 -15.61 -21.01 -2.05
CA ALA A 271 -14.46 -21.82 -1.64
C ALA A 271 -14.84 -22.96 -0.67
N LEU A 272 -15.93 -22.81 0.09
CA LEU A 272 -16.45 -23.81 1.03
C LEU A 272 -17.05 -25.04 0.33
N PHE A 273 -17.50 -24.91 -0.93
CA PHE A 273 -18.13 -26.02 -1.67
C PHE A 273 -17.25 -26.64 -2.77
N ILE A 274 -16.25 -25.93 -3.30
CA ILE A 274 -15.50 -26.39 -4.49
C ILE A 274 -13.99 -26.57 -4.20
N GLY A 275 -13.49 -26.10 -3.06
CA GLY A 275 -12.07 -26.21 -2.67
C GLY A 275 -11.09 -25.37 -3.50
N SER A 276 -11.57 -24.66 -4.53
CA SER A 276 -10.85 -23.71 -5.38
C SER A 276 -11.83 -22.77 -6.11
N ALA A 277 -11.38 -21.60 -6.57
CA ALA A 277 -12.23 -20.64 -7.28
C ALA A 277 -12.76 -21.26 -8.61
N PRO A 278 -14.08 -21.11 -8.93
CA PRO A 278 -14.62 -21.56 -10.20
C PRO A 278 -14.04 -20.72 -11.35
N THR A 279 -13.95 -21.31 -12.54
CA THR A 279 -13.48 -20.64 -13.75
C THR A 279 -14.53 -19.73 -14.37
N THR A 280 -15.83 -19.98 -14.12
CA THR A 280 -16.93 -19.14 -14.61
C THR A 280 -18.13 -19.20 -13.65
N VAL A 281 -18.75 -18.04 -13.37
CA VAL A 281 -20.00 -17.93 -12.59
C VAL A 281 -21.13 -17.54 -13.54
N VAL A 282 -22.12 -18.42 -13.71
CA VAL A 282 -23.28 -18.19 -14.57
C VAL A 282 -24.51 -17.98 -13.69
N ALA A 283 -25.00 -16.74 -13.60
CA ALA A 283 -26.15 -16.41 -12.76
C ALA A 283 -27.33 -15.89 -13.60
N VAL A 284 -28.55 -16.39 -13.35
CA VAL A 284 -29.73 -16.07 -14.17
C VAL A 284 -30.89 -15.48 -13.36
N ALA A 285 -31.63 -14.56 -13.98
CA ALA A 285 -32.83 -13.88 -13.50
C ALA A 285 -33.98 -14.05 -14.56
N PRO A 286 -35.26 -13.71 -14.30
CA PRO A 286 -36.27 -14.72 -14.00
C PRO A 286 -37.38 -14.91 -15.06
N ALA A 287 -37.23 -14.48 -16.32
CA ALA A 287 -38.40 -14.32 -17.19
C ALA A 287 -38.53 -15.27 -18.40
N SER A 288 -37.65 -16.26 -18.60
CA SER A 288 -37.81 -17.21 -19.72
C SER A 288 -37.08 -18.51 -19.44
N ALA A 289 -37.55 -19.60 -20.05
CA ALA A 289 -36.81 -20.84 -20.09
C ALA A 289 -35.40 -20.57 -20.62
N SER A 290 -34.41 -20.67 -19.73
CA SER A 290 -33.04 -20.24 -20.01
C SER A 290 -32.19 -21.48 -20.24
N LEU A 291 -31.54 -21.54 -21.40
CA LEU A 291 -30.47 -22.49 -21.66
C LEU A 291 -29.19 -21.95 -21.02
N LEU A 292 -28.71 -22.66 -20.00
CA LEU A 292 -27.46 -22.40 -19.30
C LEU A 292 -26.38 -23.26 -19.94
N THR A 293 -25.41 -22.62 -20.59
CA THR A 293 -24.30 -23.32 -21.25
C THR A 293 -23.07 -23.29 -20.38
N GLY A 294 -22.61 -24.48 -19.95
CA GLY A 294 -21.30 -24.65 -19.34
C GLY A 294 -20.15 -24.41 -20.30
N THR A 295 -18.99 -24.14 -19.72
CA THR A 295 -17.72 -23.93 -20.41
C THR A 295 -16.77 -25.11 -20.15
N ALA A 296 -15.56 -25.06 -20.71
CA ALA A 296 -14.51 -26.00 -20.31
C ALA A 296 -13.92 -25.55 -18.96
N GLY A 297 -14.36 -26.16 -17.86
CA GLY A 297 -13.89 -25.79 -16.52
C GLY A 297 -14.86 -26.21 -15.42
N ARG A 298 -14.67 -25.67 -14.21
CA ARG A 298 -15.63 -25.78 -13.10
C ARG A 298 -16.56 -24.59 -13.13
N ASP A 299 -17.84 -24.84 -13.31
CA ASP A 299 -18.87 -23.83 -13.44
C ASP A 299 -19.80 -23.81 -12.21
N ALA A 300 -20.23 -22.61 -11.84
CA ALA A 300 -21.22 -22.41 -10.77
C ALA A 300 -22.47 -21.70 -11.30
N TYR A 301 -23.62 -22.36 -11.16
CA TYR A 301 -24.93 -21.91 -11.61
C TYR A 301 -25.81 -21.50 -10.43
N PHE A 302 -26.50 -20.36 -10.55
CA PHE A 302 -27.37 -19.85 -9.48
C PHE A 302 -28.76 -19.48 -10.01
N LEU A 303 -29.80 -20.08 -9.43
CA LEU A 303 -31.21 -19.82 -9.76
C LEU A 303 -32.02 -19.47 -8.51
N ASP A 304 -33.02 -18.62 -8.67
CA ASP A 304 -33.92 -18.20 -7.60
C ASP A 304 -35.31 -18.83 -7.76
N THR A 305 -35.72 -19.62 -6.75
CA THR A 305 -37.05 -20.27 -6.72
C THR A 305 -38.17 -19.35 -6.21
N ALA A 306 -37.86 -18.12 -5.77
CA ALA A 306 -38.84 -17.17 -5.25
C ALA A 306 -39.49 -16.29 -6.33
N GLY A 307 -38.95 -16.25 -7.56
CA GLY A 307 -39.36 -15.34 -8.62
C GLY A 307 -40.54 -15.79 -9.51
N GLY A 308 -41.16 -16.95 -9.26
CA GLY A 308 -42.19 -17.55 -10.12
C GLY A 308 -41.81 -18.93 -10.65
N ALA A 309 -42.72 -19.62 -11.36
CA ALA A 309 -42.43 -20.93 -11.95
C ALA A 309 -41.39 -20.76 -13.06
N GLN A 310 -40.25 -21.40 -12.91
CA GLN A 310 -39.12 -21.28 -13.83
C GLN A 310 -38.67 -22.67 -14.27
N SER A 311 -38.57 -22.89 -15.58
CA SER A 311 -38.02 -24.12 -16.15
C SER A 311 -36.76 -23.79 -16.93
N SER A 312 -35.60 -24.23 -16.45
CA SER A 312 -34.29 -23.97 -17.06
C SER A 312 -33.65 -25.26 -17.52
N ALA A 313 -32.69 -25.16 -18.44
CA ALA A 313 -31.90 -26.31 -18.90
C ALA A 313 -30.41 -26.00 -18.77
N VAL A 314 -29.62 -26.89 -18.18
CA VAL A 314 -28.16 -26.78 -18.07
C VAL A 314 -27.52 -27.76 -19.03
N THR A 315 -26.68 -27.26 -19.94
CA THR A 315 -25.85 -28.07 -20.84
C THR A 315 -24.42 -28.05 -20.35
N GLY A 316 -23.72 -29.19 -20.47
CA GLY A 316 -22.32 -29.29 -20.09
C GLY A 316 -22.05 -29.33 -18.58
N PHE A 317 -23.04 -29.72 -17.76
CA PHE A 317 -22.85 -29.92 -16.31
C PHE A 317 -21.95 -31.15 -16.08
N VAL A 318 -20.69 -30.92 -15.71
CA VAL A 318 -19.62 -31.93 -15.61
C VAL A 318 -18.97 -31.93 -14.22
N GLY A 319 -18.08 -32.90 -13.96
CA GLY A 319 -17.47 -33.09 -12.64
C GLY A 319 -16.77 -31.84 -12.10
N GLY A 320 -17.14 -31.43 -10.89
CA GLY A 320 -16.69 -30.20 -10.24
C GLY A 320 -17.61 -28.99 -10.42
N ASP A 321 -18.70 -29.13 -11.17
CA ASP A 321 -19.72 -28.08 -11.32
C ASP A 321 -20.69 -28.05 -10.14
N LEU A 322 -21.28 -26.88 -9.93
CA LEU A 322 -22.20 -26.60 -8.83
C LEU A 322 -23.44 -25.87 -9.33
N LEU A 323 -24.63 -26.37 -8.98
CA LEU A 323 -25.90 -25.66 -9.12
C LEU A 323 -26.46 -25.31 -7.74
N VAL A 324 -26.85 -24.05 -7.54
CA VAL A 324 -27.48 -23.57 -6.31
C VAL A 324 -28.85 -22.98 -6.61
N LEU A 325 -29.86 -23.49 -5.90
CA LEU A 325 -31.25 -23.07 -5.97
C LEU A 325 -31.63 -22.34 -4.66
N TRP A 326 -31.88 -21.04 -4.75
CA TRP A 326 -32.25 -20.20 -3.60
C TRP A 326 -33.73 -20.29 -3.28
N GLY A 327 -34.10 -20.19 -2.01
CA GLY A 327 -35.49 -20.24 -1.54
C GLY A 327 -35.96 -21.65 -1.12
N PHE A 328 -35.11 -22.67 -1.29
CA PHE A 328 -35.35 -24.01 -0.76
C PHE A 328 -35.17 -24.04 0.75
N ARG A 329 -36.22 -24.45 1.48
CA ARG A 329 -36.17 -24.54 2.95
C ARG A 329 -36.16 -26.00 3.38
N ALA A 330 -35.08 -26.45 4.00
CA ALA A 330 -34.98 -27.80 4.55
C ALA A 330 -36.16 -28.08 5.52
N GLY A 331 -36.86 -29.19 5.30
CA GLY A 331 -38.03 -29.59 6.09
C GLY A 331 -39.36 -28.93 5.68
N ILE A 332 -39.36 -27.97 4.76
CA ILE A 332 -40.58 -27.32 4.24
C ILE A 332 -40.70 -27.55 2.73
N SER A 333 -39.65 -27.27 1.98
CA SER A 333 -39.56 -27.51 0.54
C SER A 333 -39.30 -28.98 0.24
N ARG A 334 -39.74 -29.42 -0.93
CA ARG A 334 -39.48 -30.77 -1.48
C ARG A 334 -38.81 -30.65 -2.83
N TYR A 335 -38.08 -31.68 -3.20
CA TYR A 335 -37.60 -31.85 -4.57
C TYR A 335 -37.90 -33.26 -5.06
N SER A 336 -38.07 -33.41 -6.36
CA SER A 336 -38.25 -34.68 -7.05
C SER A 336 -37.48 -34.67 -8.37
N TRP A 337 -37.09 -35.85 -8.82
CA TRP A 337 -36.48 -36.03 -10.14
C TRP A 337 -37.52 -36.59 -11.12
N SER A 338 -37.48 -36.11 -12.36
CA SER A 338 -38.30 -36.58 -13.47
C SER A 338 -37.47 -36.78 -14.74
N ASP A 339 -37.93 -37.67 -15.61
CA ASP A 339 -37.39 -37.84 -16.98
C ASP A 339 -38.00 -36.83 -17.97
N ASP A 340 -38.99 -36.06 -17.52
CA ASP A 340 -39.62 -35.03 -18.31
C ASP A 340 -38.68 -33.81 -18.39
N GLY A 341 -37.80 -33.85 -19.39
CA GLY A 341 -36.94 -32.73 -19.78
C GLY A 341 -37.74 -31.50 -20.20
N LEU A 342 -37.13 -30.33 -20.14
CA LEU A 342 -37.66 -29.13 -20.76
C LEU A 342 -37.90 -29.39 -22.27
N PRO A 343 -39.04 -28.99 -22.87
CA PRO A 343 -39.30 -29.24 -24.28
C PRO A 343 -38.15 -28.77 -25.19
N GLY A 344 -37.61 -29.69 -26.00
CA GLY A 344 -36.45 -29.44 -26.87
C GLY A 344 -35.08 -29.62 -26.22
N GLN A 345 -35.02 -29.98 -24.94
CA GLN A 345 -33.80 -30.22 -24.17
C GLN A 345 -33.93 -31.56 -23.42
N PRO A 346 -33.62 -32.70 -24.06
CA PRO A 346 -33.73 -34.00 -23.41
C PRO A 346 -32.71 -34.12 -22.27
N GLY A 347 -33.16 -34.62 -21.11
CA GLY A 347 -32.31 -34.79 -19.94
C GLY A 347 -33.12 -34.98 -18.67
N ARG A 348 -32.45 -35.38 -17.60
CA ARG A 348 -33.05 -35.56 -16.28
C ARG A 348 -33.35 -34.19 -15.65
N THR A 349 -34.54 -34.03 -15.10
CA THR A 349 -35.02 -32.77 -14.53
C THR A 349 -35.21 -32.88 -13.02
N ILE A 350 -34.63 -31.95 -12.25
CA ILE A 350 -35.02 -31.77 -10.85
C ILE A 350 -36.14 -30.74 -10.78
N GLN A 351 -37.21 -31.06 -10.06
CA GLN A 351 -38.29 -30.17 -9.71
C GLN A 351 -38.20 -29.84 -8.23
N VAL A 352 -38.34 -28.57 -7.88
CA VAL A 352 -38.18 -28.07 -6.51
C VAL A 352 -39.33 -27.17 -6.15
N ASP A 353 -40.02 -27.49 -5.05
CA ASP A 353 -41.12 -26.68 -4.52
C ASP A 353 -40.57 -25.49 -3.71
N GLY A 354 -40.63 -24.31 -4.30
CA GLY A 354 -40.20 -23.04 -3.71
C GLY A 354 -41.24 -22.45 -2.74
N ARG A 355 -41.00 -21.18 -2.34
CA ARG A 355 -41.86 -20.46 -1.39
C ARG A 355 -43.28 -20.24 -1.96
N GLY A 356 -44.27 -20.98 -1.45
CA GLY A 356 -45.69 -20.81 -1.81
C GLY A 356 -46.25 -21.84 -2.81
N GLY A 357 -45.57 -22.97 -3.04
CA GLY A 357 -46.04 -24.04 -3.94
C GLY A 357 -45.72 -23.80 -5.42
N VAL A 358 -44.80 -22.86 -5.70
CA VAL A 358 -44.33 -22.54 -7.04
C VAL A 358 -43.12 -23.43 -7.35
N ALA A 359 -43.25 -24.27 -8.38
CA ALA A 359 -42.21 -25.22 -8.76
C ALA A 359 -41.15 -24.57 -9.67
N THR A 360 -39.87 -24.72 -9.31
CA THR A 360 -38.73 -24.49 -10.20
C THR A 360 -38.26 -25.82 -10.73
N SER A 361 -38.01 -25.92 -12.03
CA SER A 361 -37.46 -27.12 -12.65
C SER A 361 -36.16 -26.84 -13.37
N VAL A 362 -35.15 -27.69 -13.19
CA VAL A 362 -33.87 -27.59 -13.91
C VAL A 362 -33.57 -28.91 -14.60
N THR A 363 -33.52 -28.88 -15.92
CA THR A 363 -33.16 -30.02 -16.77
C THR A 363 -31.65 -30.06 -16.98
N PHE A 364 -31.00 -31.14 -16.59
CA PHE A 364 -29.61 -31.40 -16.91
C PHE A 364 -29.54 -32.09 -18.27
N VAL A 365 -29.27 -31.30 -19.30
CA VAL A 365 -29.36 -31.73 -20.70
C VAL A 365 -28.34 -32.82 -20.98
N GLY A 366 -28.82 -33.93 -21.53
CA GLY A 366 -28.01 -35.10 -21.85
C GLY A 366 -27.60 -35.97 -20.65
N GLN A 367 -27.99 -35.60 -19.42
CA GLN A 367 -27.75 -36.42 -18.22
C GLN A 367 -28.93 -37.36 -17.97
N ASP A 368 -28.65 -38.59 -17.54
CA ASP A 368 -29.67 -39.57 -17.17
C ASP A 368 -29.78 -39.79 -15.64
N ALA A 369 -30.58 -40.76 -15.23
CA ALA A 369 -30.72 -41.10 -13.81
C ALA A 369 -29.40 -41.59 -13.18
N ALA A 370 -28.61 -42.39 -13.91
CA ALA A 370 -27.34 -42.91 -13.40
C ALA A 370 -26.28 -41.81 -13.24
N ASP A 371 -26.33 -40.76 -14.06
CA ASP A 371 -25.47 -39.59 -13.93
C ASP A 371 -25.88 -38.73 -12.72
N THR A 372 -27.17 -38.39 -12.63
CA THR A 372 -27.71 -37.51 -11.57
C THR A 372 -27.72 -38.15 -10.18
N ASP A 373 -27.82 -39.49 -10.08
CA ASP A 373 -27.71 -40.23 -8.81
C ASP A 373 -26.33 -40.07 -8.15
N ARG A 374 -25.31 -39.65 -8.92
CA ARG A 374 -23.97 -39.37 -8.39
C ARG A 374 -23.82 -37.94 -7.88
N PHE A 375 -24.80 -37.06 -8.12
CA PHE A 375 -24.71 -35.68 -7.67
C PHE A 375 -24.86 -35.60 -6.15
N ALA A 376 -23.97 -34.82 -5.53
CA ALA A 376 -24.07 -34.51 -4.12
C ALA A 376 -25.11 -33.40 -3.92
N ILE A 377 -26.24 -33.75 -3.31
CA ILE A 377 -27.29 -32.79 -2.96
C ILE A 377 -27.16 -32.41 -1.50
N SER A 378 -27.10 -31.11 -1.22
CA SER A 378 -27.05 -30.56 0.13
C SER A 378 -27.96 -29.35 0.25
N SER A 379 -28.35 -28.98 1.47
CA SER A 379 -29.11 -27.76 1.72
C SER A 379 -28.48 -27.01 2.88
N GLY A 380 -28.60 -25.69 2.89
CA GLY A 380 -28.08 -24.88 3.97
C GLY A 380 -28.62 -23.48 3.98
N ARG A 381 -27.97 -22.63 4.77
CA ARG A 381 -28.33 -21.22 4.91
C ARG A 381 -27.10 -20.34 4.87
N VAL A 382 -27.13 -19.29 4.05
CA VAL A 382 -26.06 -18.28 3.99
C VAL A 382 -26.66 -16.89 3.76
N GLY A 383 -26.13 -15.86 4.43
CA GLY A 383 -26.63 -14.48 4.29
C GLY A 383 -28.10 -14.32 4.68
N GLY A 384 -28.63 -15.24 5.50
CA GLY A 384 -30.04 -15.27 5.89
C GLY A 384 -30.98 -16.01 4.92
N LEU A 385 -30.47 -16.52 3.81
CA LEU A 385 -31.23 -17.19 2.74
C LEU A 385 -30.97 -18.70 2.73
N ASP A 386 -32.03 -19.47 2.56
CA ASP A 386 -31.98 -20.92 2.48
C ASP A 386 -31.79 -21.38 1.02
N TYR A 387 -31.04 -22.47 0.81
CA TYR A 387 -30.73 -22.98 -0.53
C TYR A 387 -30.68 -24.52 -0.60
N LEU A 388 -30.76 -25.02 -1.84
CA LEU A 388 -30.41 -26.39 -2.24
C LEU A 388 -29.21 -26.32 -3.19
N ALA A 389 -28.15 -27.05 -2.90
CA ALA A 389 -26.95 -27.17 -3.73
C ALA A 389 -26.86 -28.58 -4.32
N ILE A 390 -26.48 -28.66 -5.58
CA ILE A 390 -26.32 -29.90 -6.36
C ILE A 390 -24.94 -29.82 -7.00
N ALA A 391 -24.04 -30.71 -6.60
CA ALA A 391 -22.67 -30.74 -7.11
C ALA A 391 -22.43 -32.00 -7.92
N ALA A 392 -21.82 -31.84 -9.10
CA ALA A 392 -21.32 -32.97 -9.88
C ALA A 392 -19.98 -33.45 -9.28
N PRO A 393 -19.82 -34.77 -9.06
CA PRO A 393 -18.66 -35.34 -8.38
C PRO A 393 -17.35 -35.25 -9.17
#